data_AF-A0A6J4XJ24-F1
#
_entry.id   AF-A0A6J4XJ24-F1
#
_cell.length_a   1.000
_cell.length_b   1.000
_cell.length_c   1.000
_cell.angle_alpha   90.00
_cell.angle_beta   90.00
_cell.angle_gamma   90.00
#
_symmetry.space_group_name_H-M   'P 1'
#
loop_
_entity.id
_entity.type
_entity.pdbx_description
1 polymer ?
#
loop_
_entity_poly.entity_id
_entity_poly.type
_entity_poly.pdbx_seq_one_letter_code
_entity_poly.pdbx_strand_id
1 'polypeptide(L)'
;MANFSMDSEDRFSFILSGTQKLALRLKEPQNGVLKQRIVFSHHLRGFTIDDARNYVRFHLKRAEAPRELFTDNAIQMIFHLAKGLPRVINQIALQTLIQAAIRGVENIDENFLKQHVLNNSLFDNTLQE
;
A
#
# COMPACT_ATOMS: atom_id res chain seq x y z
N MET A 1 30.61 -31.22 -24.53
CA MET A 1 31.01 -29.80 -24.55
C MET A 1 30.16 -29.09 -25.58
N ALA A 2 29.21 -28.26 -25.12
CA ALA A 2 28.56 -27.21 -25.92
C ALA A 2 27.68 -26.38 -24.97
N ASN A 3 28.30 -25.47 -24.22
CA ASN A 3 27.59 -24.48 -23.39
C ASN A 3 28.44 -23.20 -23.31
N PHE A 4 28.99 -22.76 -24.45
CA PHE A 4 29.94 -21.64 -24.51
C PHE A 4 29.47 -20.49 -25.42
N SER A 5 28.16 -20.40 -25.69
CA SER A 5 27.59 -19.37 -26.58
C SER A 5 26.30 -18.76 -26.03
N MET A 6 26.14 -18.74 -24.69
CA MET A 6 24.96 -18.19 -24.03
C MET A 6 25.29 -17.38 -22.76
N ASP A 7 26.56 -17.00 -22.55
CA ASP A 7 27.02 -16.35 -21.30
C ASP A 7 27.23 -14.83 -21.42
N SER A 8 26.80 -14.19 -22.51
CA SER A 8 27.14 -12.78 -22.78
C SER A 8 26.03 -11.76 -22.50
N GLU A 9 24.80 -12.18 -22.19
CA GLU A 9 23.71 -11.23 -21.90
C GLU A 9 22.76 -11.79 -20.83
N ASP A 10 22.55 -11.03 -19.76
CA ASP A 10 21.49 -11.23 -18.76
C ASP A 10 20.12 -10.99 -19.42
N ARG A 11 19.62 -11.99 -20.17
CA ARG A 11 18.42 -11.86 -21.02
C ARG A 11 17.09 -11.91 -20.28
N PHE A 12 17.10 -12.09 -18.96
CA PHE A 12 15.86 -12.02 -18.19
C PHE A 12 16.11 -11.50 -16.77
N SER A 13 15.18 -10.70 -16.25
CA SER A 13 15.10 -10.31 -14.83
C SER A 13 13.81 -10.85 -14.21
N PHE A 14 13.88 -11.42 -13.01
CA PHE A 14 12.70 -11.87 -12.25
C PHE A 14 12.50 -10.94 -11.05
N ILE A 15 11.24 -10.53 -10.85
CA ILE A 15 10.78 -9.90 -9.62
C ILE A 15 9.86 -10.89 -8.92
N LEU A 16 10.32 -11.45 -7.81
CA LEU A 16 9.53 -12.32 -6.96
C LEU A 16 8.81 -11.48 -5.91
N SER A 17 7.50 -11.35 -6.02
CA SER A 17 6.65 -10.67 -5.04
C SER A 17 5.61 -11.62 -4.46
N GLY A 18 5.39 -11.56 -3.15
CA GLY A 18 4.41 -12.39 -2.48
C GLY A 18 4.30 -12.08 -1.01
N THR A 19 3.54 -12.90 -0.29
CA THR A 19 3.38 -12.80 1.16
C THR A 19 4.61 -13.33 1.90
N GLN A 20 4.65 -13.15 3.22
CA GLN A 20 5.72 -13.70 4.08
C GLN A 20 5.90 -15.22 3.90
N LYS A 21 4.85 -15.94 3.49
CA LYS A 21 4.90 -17.37 3.17
C LYS A 21 5.89 -17.67 2.04
N LEU A 22 5.98 -16.83 1.01
CA LEU A 22 6.94 -17.00 -0.08
C LEU A 22 8.38 -16.88 0.44
N ALA A 23 8.65 -15.87 1.28
CA ALA A 23 9.97 -15.68 1.87
C ALA A 23 10.38 -16.86 2.78
N LEU A 24 9.42 -17.45 3.51
CA LEU A 24 9.65 -18.65 4.32
C LEU A 24 9.91 -19.87 3.43
N ARG A 25 9.12 -20.08 2.37
CA ARG A 25 9.35 -21.15 1.39
C ARG A 25 10.73 -21.06 0.75
N LEU A 26 11.17 -19.88 0.34
CA LEU A 26 12.50 -19.67 -0.24
C LEU A 26 13.65 -19.96 0.74
N LYS A 27 13.38 -19.98 2.05
CA LYS A 27 14.37 -20.34 3.08
C LYS A 27 14.45 -21.86 3.31
N GLU A 28 13.53 -22.66 2.80
CA GLU A 28 13.56 -24.11 2.92
C GLU A 28 14.81 -24.70 2.24
N PRO A 29 15.45 -25.75 2.80
CA PRO A 29 16.69 -26.32 2.26
C PRO A 29 16.58 -26.75 0.79
N GLN A 30 15.42 -27.27 0.39
CA GLN A 30 15.11 -27.68 -0.99
C GLN A 30 15.21 -26.53 -2.01
N ASN A 31 15.07 -25.28 -1.56
CA ASN A 31 15.13 -24.08 -2.41
C ASN A 31 16.49 -23.36 -2.32
N GLY A 32 17.50 -23.98 -1.71
CA GLY A 32 18.81 -23.35 -1.47
C GLY A 32 19.51 -22.83 -2.74
N VAL A 33 19.45 -23.58 -3.84
CA VAL A 33 20.06 -23.19 -5.14
C VAL A 33 19.39 -21.95 -5.73
N LEU A 34 18.06 -21.86 -5.62
CA LEU A 34 17.31 -20.69 -6.09
C LEU A 34 17.60 -19.47 -5.21
N LYS A 35 17.64 -19.66 -3.89
CA LYS A 35 17.93 -18.59 -2.93
C LYS A 35 19.30 -17.95 -3.17
N GLN A 36 20.32 -18.73 -3.53
CA GLN A 36 21.65 -18.22 -3.87
C GLN A 36 21.68 -17.30 -5.09
N ARG A 37 20.67 -17.37 -5.97
CA ARG A 37 20.53 -16.52 -7.16
C ARG A 37 19.73 -15.24 -6.89
N ILE A 38 19.19 -15.06 -5.69
CA ILE A 38 18.46 -13.85 -5.30
C ILE A 38 19.47 -12.83 -4.76
N VAL A 39 19.78 -11.82 -5.59
CA VAL A 39 20.75 -10.76 -5.24
C VAL A 39 20.17 -9.75 -4.25
N PHE A 40 18.86 -9.50 -4.33
CA PHE A 40 18.17 -8.53 -3.49
C PHE A 40 16.85 -9.11 -2.97
N SER A 41 16.63 -8.97 -1.66
CA SER A 41 15.37 -9.32 -1.01
C SER A 41 15.01 -8.23 -0.01
N HIS A 42 13.77 -7.76 -0.06
CA HIS A 42 13.28 -6.73 0.84
C HIS A 42 11.88 -7.07 1.33
N HIS A 43 11.63 -6.80 2.62
CA HIS A 43 10.32 -6.93 3.22
C HIS A 43 9.70 -5.54 3.32
N LEU A 44 8.57 -5.34 2.65
CA LEU A 44 7.84 -4.08 2.72
C LEU A 44 7.21 -3.94 4.10
N ARG A 45 7.65 -2.95 4.86
CA ARG A 45 7.02 -2.54 6.11
C ARG A 45 5.75 -1.75 5.84
N GLY A 46 4.86 -1.70 6.84
CA GLY A 46 3.78 -0.72 6.86
C GLY A 46 4.30 0.72 6.81
N PHE A 47 3.46 1.63 6.33
CA PHE A 47 3.77 3.05 6.30
C PHE A 47 3.95 3.62 7.70
N THR A 48 4.81 4.61 7.83
CA THR A 48 4.75 5.59 8.93
C THR A 48 3.66 6.62 8.65
N ILE A 49 3.38 7.47 9.63
CA ILE A 49 2.46 8.59 9.41
C ILE A 49 2.96 9.54 8.31
N ASP A 50 4.27 9.78 8.21
CA ASP A 50 4.84 10.64 7.17
C ASP A 50 4.79 9.98 5.79
N ASP A 51 5.01 8.67 5.72
CA ASP A 51 4.81 7.88 4.50
C ASP A 51 3.34 8.01 4.05
N ALA A 52 2.38 7.88 4.96
CA ALA A 52 0.96 8.02 4.66
C ALA A 52 0.56 9.43 4.21
N ARG A 53 1.09 10.48 4.85
CA ARG A 53 0.90 11.87 4.39
C ARG A 53 1.43 12.05 2.97
N ASN A 54 2.68 11.67 2.73
CA ASN A 54 3.30 11.79 1.42
C ASN A 54 2.53 10.99 0.37
N TYR A 55 2.07 9.80 0.72
CA TYR A 55 1.28 8.94 -0.14
C TYR A 55 -0.04 9.58 -0.57
N VAL A 56 -0.86 10.02 0.39
CA VAL A 56 -2.15 10.66 0.08
C VAL A 56 -1.92 11.93 -0.73
N ARG A 57 -0.98 12.79 -0.31
CA ARG A 57 -0.66 14.04 -1.03
C ARG A 57 -0.15 13.79 -2.45
N PHE A 58 0.65 12.75 -2.65
CA PHE A 58 1.12 12.34 -3.98
C PHE A 58 -0.05 11.92 -4.88
N HIS A 59 -0.98 11.11 -4.35
CA HIS A 59 -2.16 10.69 -5.09
C HIS A 59 -3.07 11.86 -5.45
N LEU A 60 -3.31 12.81 -4.52
CA LEU A 60 -4.07 14.03 -4.80
C LEU A 60 -3.40 14.88 -5.87
N LYS A 61 -2.08 15.10 -5.76
CA LYS A 61 -1.31 15.85 -6.76
C LYS A 61 -1.41 15.22 -8.14
N ARG A 62 -1.33 13.89 -8.23
CA ARG A 62 -1.44 13.15 -9.49
C ARG A 62 -2.84 13.21 -10.09
N ALA A 63 -3.87 13.35 -9.25
CA ALA A 63 -5.25 13.57 -9.68
C ALA A 63 -5.57 15.05 -9.92
N GLU A 64 -4.57 15.95 -9.86
CA GLU A 64 -4.74 17.40 -9.99
C GLU A 64 -5.72 17.99 -8.96
N ALA A 65 -5.91 17.29 -7.84
CA ALA A 65 -6.80 17.71 -6.77
C ALA A 65 -6.11 18.73 -5.85
N PRO A 66 -6.87 19.63 -5.19
CA PRO A 66 -6.33 20.56 -4.22
C PRO A 66 -5.56 19.83 -3.12
N ARG A 67 -4.39 20.36 -2.77
CA ARG A 67 -3.59 19.78 -1.68
C ARG A 67 -4.39 19.74 -0.38
N GLU A 68 -5.28 20.69 -0.14
CA GLU A 68 -6.01 20.85 1.13
C GLU A 68 -7.26 19.96 1.24
N LEU A 69 -7.62 19.22 0.17
CA LEU A 69 -8.83 18.38 0.10
C LEU A 69 -8.97 17.44 1.31
N PHE A 70 -7.84 16.90 1.80
CA PHE A 70 -7.79 16.23 3.10
C PHE A 70 -7.01 17.09 4.09
N THR A 71 -7.57 17.37 5.26
CA THR A 71 -6.80 17.99 6.35
C THR A 71 -5.75 17.02 6.90
N ASP A 72 -4.71 17.54 7.56
CA ASP A 72 -3.67 16.69 8.16
C ASP A 72 -4.21 15.78 9.28
N ASN A 73 -5.24 16.23 10.01
CA ASN A 73 -5.92 15.42 11.02
C ASN A 73 -6.74 14.30 10.38
N ALA A 74 -7.39 14.56 9.24
CA ALA A 74 -8.09 13.52 8.49
C ALA A 74 -7.12 12.42 8.02
N ILE A 75 -5.93 12.80 7.50
CA ILE A 75 -4.91 11.82 7.10
C ILE A 75 -4.40 11.01 8.30
N GLN A 76 -4.19 11.63 9.45
CA GLN A 76 -3.81 10.92 10.68
C GLN A 76 -4.87 9.90 11.08
N MET A 77 -6.15 10.28 11.06
CA MET A 77 -7.23 9.36 11.37
C MET A 77 -7.27 8.18 10.38
N ILE A 78 -7.16 8.45 9.07
CA ILE A 78 -7.08 7.40 8.04
C ILE A 78 -5.89 6.46 8.30
N PHE A 79 -4.73 7.01 8.64
CA PHE A 79 -3.54 6.22 8.97
C PHE A 79 -3.76 5.30 10.17
N HIS A 80 -4.35 5.82 11.25
CA HIS A 80 -4.63 5.03 12.45
C HIS A 80 -5.63 3.91 12.18
N LEU A 81 -6.70 4.18 11.43
CA LEU A 81 -7.69 3.16 11.03
C LEU A 81 -7.06 2.09 10.12
N ALA A 82 -6.20 2.51 9.19
CA ALA A 82 -5.54 1.62 8.25
C ALA A 82 -4.35 0.85 8.85
N LYS A 83 -3.90 1.19 10.07
CA LYS A 83 -2.69 0.66 10.70
C LYS A 83 -1.45 0.75 9.80
N GLY A 84 -1.37 1.80 8.99
CA GLY A 84 -0.27 2.01 8.03
C GLY A 84 -0.29 1.09 6.79
N LEU A 85 -1.36 0.33 6.54
CA LEU A 85 -1.48 -0.50 5.34
C LEU A 85 -1.91 0.34 4.13
N PRO A 86 -1.08 0.49 3.07
CA PRO A 86 -1.39 1.39 1.95
C PRO A 86 -2.71 1.07 1.23
N ARG A 87 -3.01 -0.23 1.08
CA ARG A 87 -4.27 -0.69 0.48
C ARG A 87 -5.49 -0.22 1.28
N VAL A 88 -5.41 -0.27 2.60
CA VAL A 88 -6.51 0.15 3.49
C VAL A 88 -6.63 1.68 3.52
N ILE A 89 -5.49 2.39 3.55
CA ILE A 89 -5.46 3.86 3.39
C ILE A 89 -6.22 4.28 2.13
N ASN A 90 -5.92 3.66 0.99
CA ASN A 90 -6.59 3.96 -0.27
C ASN A 90 -8.08 3.66 -0.22
N GLN A 91 -8.48 2.54 0.38
CA GLN A 91 -9.88 2.15 0.46
C GLN A 91 -10.68 3.16 1.28
N ILE A 92 -10.17 3.57 2.44
CA ILE A 92 -10.79 4.58 3.30
C ILE A 92 -10.85 5.93 2.56
N ALA A 93 -9.73 6.37 1.98
CA ALA A 93 -9.66 7.64 1.26
C ALA A 93 -10.66 7.69 0.09
N LEU A 94 -10.72 6.63 -0.73
CA LEU A 94 -11.64 6.53 -1.87
C LEU A 94 -13.11 6.61 -1.42
N GLN A 95 -13.49 5.86 -0.39
CA GLN A 95 -14.86 5.92 0.14
C GLN A 95 -15.19 7.31 0.68
N THR A 96 -14.24 7.94 1.36
CA THR A 96 -14.41 9.30 1.87
C THR A 96 -14.64 10.30 0.73
N LEU A 97 -13.85 10.19 -0.35
CA LEU A 97 -14.00 11.02 -1.54
C LEU A 97 -15.36 10.83 -2.22
N ILE A 98 -15.85 9.59 -2.30
CA ILE A 98 -17.20 9.31 -2.83
C ILE A 98 -18.27 9.99 -1.97
N GLN A 99 -18.18 9.87 -0.64
CA GLN A 99 -19.14 10.50 0.27
C GLN A 99 -19.08 12.03 0.21
N ALA A 100 -17.88 12.60 0.05
CA ALA A 100 -17.67 14.03 -0.10
C ALA A 100 -18.27 14.55 -1.42
N ALA A 101 -18.06 13.82 -2.52
CA ALA A 101 -18.63 14.15 -3.83
C ALA A 101 -20.17 14.14 -3.81
N ILE A 102 -20.80 13.15 -3.18
CA ILE A 102 -22.26 13.07 -3.04
C ILE A 102 -22.83 14.28 -2.28
N ARG A 103 -22.06 14.86 -1.35
CA ARG A 103 -22.49 15.95 -0.46
C ARG A 103 -21.99 17.33 -0.89
N GLY A 104 -21.17 17.42 -1.93
CA GLY A 104 -20.53 18.67 -2.35
C GLY A 104 -19.56 19.24 -1.33
N VAL A 105 -18.85 18.38 -0.57
CA VAL A 105 -17.85 18.82 0.41
C VAL A 105 -16.49 18.95 -0.25
N GLU A 106 -15.90 20.14 -0.16
CA GLU A 106 -14.60 20.45 -0.77
C GLU A 106 -13.40 20.23 0.15
N ASN A 107 -13.62 20.14 1.47
CA ASN A 107 -12.56 19.90 2.46
C ASN A 107 -12.97 18.82 3.45
N ILE A 108 -12.16 17.76 3.54
CA ILE A 108 -12.41 16.59 4.37
C ILE A 108 -11.60 16.71 5.67
N ASP A 109 -12.32 16.86 6.78
CA ASP A 109 -11.77 16.88 8.12
C ASP A 109 -11.97 15.54 8.87
N GLU A 110 -11.45 15.48 10.10
CA GLU A 110 -11.61 14.32 10.97
C GLU A 110 -13.09 14.06 11.32
N ASN A 111 -13.90 15.10 11.46
CA ASN A 111 -15.31 14.97 11.81
C ASN A 111 -16.12 14.33 10.68
N PHE A 112 -15.84 14.74 9.43
CA PHE A 112 -16.46 14.16 8.23
C PHE A 112 -16.19 12.65 8.15
N LEU A 113 -14.94 12.24 8.40
CA LEU A 113 -14.56 10.82 8.45
C LEU A 113 -15.34 10.06 9.54
N LYS A 114 -15.43 10.61 10.75
CA LYS A 114 -16.19 9.99 11.86
C LYS A 114 -17.66 9.82 11.51
N GLN A 115 -18.26 10.82 10.90
CA GLN A 115 -19.70 10.81 10.60
C GLN A 115 -20.08 9.90 9.43
N HIS A 116 -19.22 9.80 8.41
CA HIS A 116 -19.62 9.20 7.12
C HIS A 116 -18.87 7.92 6.73
N VAL A 117 -17.74 7.62 7.37
CA VAL A 117 -16.93 6.45 7.02
C VAL A 117 -16.98 5.40 8.12
N LEU A 118 -16.91 5.78 9.40
CA LEU A 118 -17.03 4.81 10.51
C LEU A 118 -18.42 4.18 10.61
N ASN A 119 -19.47 4.91 10.20
CA ASN A 119 -20.85 4.42 10.26
C ASN A 119 -21.20 3.48 9.10
N ASN A 120 -20.35 3.37 8.08
CA ASN A 120 -20.51 2.45 6.97
C ASN A 120 -19.68 1.19 7.24
N SER A 121 -20.35 0.12 7.66
CA SER A 121 -19.85 -1.20 8.13
C SER A 121 -18.95 -1.99 7.14
N LEU A 122 -18.34 -1.36 6.15
CA LEU A 122 -17.44 -2.02 5.19
C LEU A 122 -16.08 -2.41 5.79
N PHE A 123 -15.78 -2.01 7.04
CA PHE A 123 -14.52 -2.32 7.72
C PHE A 123 -14.67 -3.20 8.98
N ASP A 124 -15.89 -3.59 9.37
CA ASP A 124 -16.11 -4.44 10.56
C ASP A 124 -15.51 -5.85 10.39
N ASN A 125 -15.28 -6.33 9.17
CA ASN A 125 -14.93 -7.74 8.92
C ASN A 125 -13.51 -8.01 8.36
N THR A 126 -12.58 -7.05 8.35
CA THR A 126 -11.22 -7.30 7.78
C THR A 126 -10.03 -6.91 8.66
N LEU A 127 -10.25 -6.68 9.96
CA LEU A 127 -9.15 -6.46 10.93
C LEU A 127 -9.07 -7.52 12.05
N GLN A 128 -9.75 -8.65 11.89
CA GLN A 128 -9.53 -9.86 12.68
C GLN A 128 -8.89 -10.95 11.81
N GLU A 129 -7.59 -10.81 11.52
CA GLU A 129 -6.66 -11.94 11.36
C GLU A 129 -5.28 -11.52 11.84
#